data_AF-A0A6M0GDV3-F1
#
_entry.id   AF-A0A6M0GDV3-F1
#
_cell.length_a   1.000
_cell.length_b   1.000
_cell.length_c   1.000
_cell.angle_alpha   90.00
_cell.angle_beta   90.00
_cell.angle_gamma   90.00
#
_symmetry.space_group_name_H-M   'P 1'
#
loop_
_entity.id
_entity.type
_entity.pdbx_description
1 polymer ?
#
loop_
_entity_poly.entity_id
_entity_poly.type
_entity_poly.pdbx_seq_one_letter_code
_entity_poly.pdbx_strand_id
1 'polypeptide(L)'
;LVGGHPYLLQLTVEQMKHQGITLNQLLEEAATEAGIYSNHLRQHLGNLEQHPELARGFREVVTKEHPVKLKPVLAFKLQSMGLIELTGDTATPRCQLYRKYFCDRLSREE
;
A
#
# COMPACT_ATOMS: atom_id res chain seq x y z
N LEU A 1 10.99 1.47 -3.53
CA LEU A 1 10.87 1.11 -2.09
C LEU A 1 9.95 2.03 -1.28
N VAL A 2 9.76 3.31 -1.61
CA VAL A 2 8.69 4.16 -1.02
C VAL A 2 7.75 4.76 -2.09
N GLY A 3 7.79 4.19 -3.31
CA GLY A 3 6.97 4.62 -4.44
C GLY A 3 7.17 6.07 -4.90
N GLY A 4 8.18 6.79 -4.38
CA GLY A 4 8.39 8.21 -4.67
C GLY A 4 7.43 9.16 -3.95
N HIS A 5 6.79 8.74 -2.85
CA HIS A 5 5.87 9.61 -2.12
C HIS A 5 6.66 10.64 -1.28
N PRO A 6 6.62 11.94 -1.60
CA PRO A 6 7.44 12.95 -0.93
C PRO A 6 7.13 13.03 0.57
N TYR A 7 5.87 12.81 0.94
CA TYR A 7 5.44 12.76 2.34
C TYR A 7 6.05 11.59 3.12
N LEU A 8 6.09 10.40 2.52
CA LEU A 8 6.66 9.21 3.17
C LEU A 8 8.19 9.33 3.27
N LEU A 9 8.82 9.93 2.26
CA LEU A 9 10.25 10.27 2.29
C LEU A 9 10.59 11.25 3.42
N GLN A 10 9.79 12.29 3.60
CA GLN A 10 10.03 13.30 4.63
C GLN A 10 9.95 12.68 6.03
N LEU A 11 8.89 11.91 6.29
CA LEU A 11 8.73 11.13 7.52
C LEU A 11 9.88 10.15 7.77
N THR A 12 10.34 9.45 6.72
CA THR A 12 11.49 8.54 6.82
C THR A 12 12.74 9.30 7.25
N VAL A 13 13.04 10.45 6.61
CA VAL A 13 14.26 11.22 6.85
C VAL A 13 14.27 11.81 8.26
N GLU A 14 13.14 12.31 8.75
CA GLU A 14 13.03 12.81 10.12
C GLU A 14 13.26 11.71 11.16
N GLN A 15 12.67 10.55 10.96
CA GLN A 15 12.85 9.40 11.85
C GLN A 15 14.26 8.80 11.79
N MET A 16 14.86 8.74 10.60
CA MET A 16 16.26 8.34 10.42
C MET A 16 17.21 9.25 11.20
N LYS A 17 16.96 10.57 11.19
CA LYS A 17 17.76 11.52 11.96
C LYS A 17 17.60 11.35 13.47
N HIS A 18 16.41 10.98 13.93
CA HIS A 18 16.10 10.86 15.36
C HIS A 18 16.51 9.51 15.99
N GLN A 19 16.41 8.40 15.25
CA GLN A 19 16.62 7.05 15.81
C GLN A 19 17.74 6.24 15.14
N GLY A 20 18.35 6.73 14.05
CA GLY A 20 19.45 6.03 13.38
C GLY A 20 19.06 4.69 12.74
N ILE A 21 17.77 4.52 12.40
CA ILE A 21 17.21 3.28 11.86
C ILE A 21 17.35 3.27 10.32
N THR A 22 17.79 2.17 9.73
CA THR A 22 17.91 2.02 8.26
C THR A 22 16.56 1.81 7.57
N LEU A 23 16.47 2.23 6.29
CA LEU A 23 15.26 2.16 5.46
C LEU A 23 14.62 0.77 5.45
N ASN A 24 15.43 -0.29 5.43
CA ASN A 24 14.95 -1.68 5.48
C ASN A 24 14.28 -2.05 6.81
N GLN A 25 14.83 -1.62 7.95
CA GLN A 25 14.19 -1.86 9.25
C GLN A 25 12.91 -1.04 9.40
N LEU A 26 12.93 0.19 8.91
CA LEU A 26 11.76 1.04 8.89
C LEU A 26 10.67 0.46 7.98
N LEU A 27 11.02 -0.31 6.93
CA LEU A 27 10.09 -1.06 6.07
C LEU A 27 9.56 -2.35 6.70
N GLU A 28 10.36 -3.02 7.54
CA GLU A 28 9.90 -4.17 8.33
C GLU A 28 8.90 -3.72 9.40
N GLU A 29 9.18 -2.62 10.10
CA GLU A 29 8.25 -2.04 11.09
C GLU A 29 7.11 -1.22 10.44
N ALA A 30 7.30 -0.71 9.22
CA ALA A 30 6.26 -0.01 8.46
C ALA A 30 5.01 -0.86 8.22
N ALA A 31 5.21 -2.18 8.06
CA ALA A 31 4.14 -3.14 7.80
C ALA A 31 3.41 -3.57 9.08
N THR A 32 3.86 -3.14 10.26
CA THR A 32 3.21 -3.43 11.54
C THR A 32 2.51 -2.19 12.10
N GLU A 33 1.56 -2.37 13.01
CA GLU A 33 0.77 -1.28 13.61
C GLU A 33 1.62 -0.25 14.38
N ALA A 34 2.88 -0.58 14.70
CA ALA A 34 3.84 0.32 15.34
C ALA A 34 4.61 1.22 14.35
N GLY A 35 4.48 0.98 13.03
CA GLY A 35 5.21 1.71 12.00
C GLY A 35 4.73 3.15 11.82
N ILE A 36 5.65 4.02 11.37
CA ILE A 36 5.37 5.43 11.08
C ILE A 36 4.34 5.63 9.93
N TYR A 37 4.02 4.56 9.19
CA TYR A 37 3.05 4.55 8.11
C TYR A 37 1.70 3.95 8.49
N SER A 38 1.54 3.44 9.71
CA SER A 38 0.30 2.80 10.18
C SER A 38 -0.90 3.72 10.03
N ASN A 39 -0.76 5.01 10.34
CA ASN A 39 -1.87 5.95 10.22
C ASN A 39 -2.29 6.14 8.75
N HIS A 40 -1.33 6.20 7.83
CA HIS A 40 -1.56 6.31 6.40
C HIS A 40 -2.21 5.03 5.84
N LEU A 41 -1.68 3.86 6.21
CA LEU A 41 -2.23 2.55 5.81
C LEU A 41 -3.66 2.36 6.33
N ARG A 42 -3.94 2.76 7.57
CA ARG A 42 -5.26 2.66 8.19
C ARG A 42 -6.28 3.60 7.55
N GLN A 43 -5.89 4.82 7.18
CA GLN A 43 -6.77 5.71 6.41
C GLN A 43 -7.13 5.09 5.06
N HIS A 44 -6.17 4.50 4.37
CA HIS A 44 -6.44 3.81 3.10
C HIS A 44 -7.31 2.57 3.29
N LEU A 45 -7.07 1.78 4.33
CA LEU A 45 -7.90 0.62 4.68
C LEU A 45 -9.34 1.04 4.94
N GLY A 46 -9.56 2.05 5.79
CA GLY A 46 -10.91 2.55 6.05
C GLY A 46 -11.61 3.03 4.79
N ASN A 47 -10.89 3.69 3.87
CA ASN A 47 -11.47 4.11 2.59
C ASN A 47 -11.80 2.91 1.68
N LEU A 48 -10.99 1.85 1.70
CA LEU A 48 -11.29 0.61 0.99
C LEU A 48 -12.49 -0.14 1.59
N GLU A 49 -12.62 -0.17 2.92
CA GLU A 49 -13.78 -0.77 3.62
C GLU A 49 -15.09 -0.06 3.27
N GLN A 50 -15.08 1.26 3.06
CA GLN A 50 -16.25 2.00 2.57
C GLN A 50 -16.62 1.64 1.11
N HIS A 51 -15.71 1.04 0.36
CA HIS A 51 -15.85 0.72 -1.05
C HIS A 51 -15.46 -0.74 -1.33
N PRO A 52 -16.35 -1.72 -1.05
CA PRO A 52 -16.03 -3.14 -1.14
C PRO A 52 -15.55 -3.58 -2.54
N GLU A 53 -16.00 -2.91 -3.60
CA GLU A 53 -15.52 -3.16 -4.96
C GLU A 53 -14.04 -2.81 -5.14
N LEU A 54 -13.56 -1.73 -4.50
CA LEU A 54 -12.15 -1.33 -4.51
C LEU A 54 -11.33 -2.26 -3.64
N ALA A 55 -11.83 -2.61 -2.44
CA ALA A 55 -11.16 -3.56 -1.55
C ALA A 55 -10.92 -4.90 -2.25
N ARG A 56 -11.95 -5.45 -2.92
CA ARG A 56 -11.85 -6.71 -3.66
C ARG A 56 -10.87 -6.61 -4.84
N GLY A 57 -10.93 -5.52 -5.61
CA GLY A 57 -9.99 -5.31 -6.70
C GLY A 57 -8.54 -5.19 -6.21
N PHE A 58 -8.33 -4.46 -5.12
CA PHE A 58 -7.01 -4.28 -4.54
C PHE A 58 -6.49 -5.57 -3.89
N ARG A 59 -7.36 -6.37 -3.26
CA ARG A 59 -7.05 -7.72 -2.75
C ARG A 59 -6.44 -8.58 -3.85
N GLU A 60 -7.05 -8.63 -5.04
CA GLU A 60 -6.49 -9.40 -6.15
C GLU A 60 -5.08 -8.93 -6.54
N VAL A 61 -4.84 -7.61 -6.54
CA VAL A 61 -3.51 -7.03 -6.86
C VAL A 61 -2.45 -7.43 -5.82
N VAL A 62 -2.79 -7.43 -4.54
CA VAL A 62 -1.83 -7.73 -3.47
C VAL A 62 -1.64 -9.23 -3.25
N THR A 63 -2.66 -10.04 -3.51
CA THR A 63 -2.59 -11.50 -3.38
C THR A 63 -1.86 -12.14 -4.56
N LYS A 64 -2.07 -11.66 -5.80
CA LYS A 64 -1.45 -12.25 -6.99
C LYS A 64 -0.03 -11.73 -7.18
N GLU A 65 0.92 -12.61 -7.43
CA GLU A 65 2.33 -12.23 -7.68
C GLU A 65 2.51 -11.54 -9.04
N HIS A 66 1.58 -11.78 -9.97
CA HIS A 66 1.59 -11.22 -11.31
C HIS A 66 0.66 -10.00 -11.42
N PRO A 67 0.92 -9.09 -12.37
CA PRO A 67 0.01 -7.98 -12.67
C PRO A 67 -1.40 -8.48 -12.98
N VAL A 68 -2.42 -7.91 -12.32
CA VAL A 68 -3.81 -8.31 -12.54
C VAL A 68 -4.56 -7.26 -13.32
N LYS A 69 -5.42 -7.70 -14.23
CA LYS A 69 -6.32 -6.81 -14.96
C LYS A 69 -7.52 -6.47 -14.09
N LEU A 70 -7.63 -5.20 -13.72
CA LEU A 70 -8.78 -4.67 -12.99
C LEU A 70 -9.73 -3.93 -13.93
N LYS A 71 -10.98 -3.76 -13.51
CA LYS A 71 -11.90 -2.86 -14.21
C LYS A 71 -11.28 -1.45 -14.30
N PRO A 72 -11.34 -0.76 -15.44
CA PRO A 72 -10.70 0.54 -15.64
C PRO A 72 -11.03 1.56 -14.55
N VAL A 73 -12.29 1.58 -14.10
CA VAL A 73 -12.76 2.46 -13.01
C VAL A 73 -12.08 2.14 -11.67
N LEU A 74 -11.92 0.86 -11.34
CA LEU A 74 -11.28 0.44 -10.08
C LEU A 74 -9.77 0.70 -10.15
N ALA A 75 -9.15 0.33 -11.26
CA ALA A 75 -7.75 0.60 -11.56
C ALA A 75 -7.43 2.10 -11.41
N PHE A 76 -8.20 2.97 -12.06
CA PHE A 76 -7.97 4.41 -12.02
C PHE A 76 -8.16 5.00 -10.62
N LYS A 77 -9.18 4.55 -9.87
CA LYS A 77 -9.38 4.97 -8.47
C LYS A 77 -8.22 4.54 -7.58
N LEU A 78 -7.81 3.27 -7.65
CA LEU A 78 -6.71 2.75 -6.84
C LEU A 78 -5.38 3.43 -7.19
N GLN A 79 -5.16 3.74 -8.47
CA GLN A 79 -3.98 4.50 -8.92
C GLN A 79 -4.04 5.94 -8.40
N SER A 80 -5.20 6.58 -8.45
CA SER A 80 -5.40 7.95 -7.93
C SER A 80 -5.21 8.04 -6.42
N MET A 81 -5.53 6.97 -5.69
CA MET A 81 -5.22 6.82 -4.27
C MET A 81 -3.74 6.53 -4.01
N GLY A 82 -2.94 6.29 -5.06
CA GLY A 82 -1.53 5.96 -4.96
C GLY A 82 -1.23 4.54 -4.49
N LEU A 83 -2.23 3.66 -4.43
CA LEU A 83 -2.10 2.29 -3.90
C LEU A 83 -1.51 1.30 -4.92
N ILE A 84 -1.83 1.49 -6.19
CA ILE A 84 -1.33 0.66 -7.30
C ILE A 84 -0.57 1.50 -8.31
N GLU A 85 0.22 0.82 -9.12
CA GLU A 85 0.78 1.32 -10.36
C GLU A 85 0.10 0.59 -11.53
N LEU A 86 -0.35 1.34 -12.53
CA LEU A 86 -0.90 0.77 -13.76
C LEU A 86 0.20 0.70 -14.80
N THR A 87 0.50 -0.51 -15.25
CA THR A 87 1.39 -0.78 -16.38
C THR A 87 0.55 -1.31 -17.53
N GLY A 88 0.25 -0.43 -18.49
CA GLY A 88 -0.69 -0.72 -19.58
C GLY A 88 -2.10 -0.98 -19.04
N ASP A 89 -2.57 -2.21 -19.19
CA ASP A 89 -3.91 -2.65 -18.80
C ASP A 89 -3.90 -3.51 -17.51
N THR A 90 -2.75 -3.59 -16.85
CA THR A 90 -2.54 -4.38 -15.64
C THR A 90 -2.13 -3.52 -14.45
N ALA A 91 -2.61 -3.91 -13.28
CA ALA A 91 -2.35 -3.28 -12.00
C ALA A 91 -1.34 -4.08 -11.18
N THR A 92 -0.34 -3.39 -10.64
CA THR A 92 0.62 -3.92 -9.69
C THR A 92 0.60 -3.09 -8.41
N PRO A 93 0.90 -3.66 -7.24
CA PRO A 93 1.00 -2.87 -6.02
C PRO A 93 2.17 -1.90 -6.13
N ARG A 94 1.97 -0.62 -5.78
CA ARG A 94 3.01 0.42 -5.91
C ARG A 94 4.26 0.11 -5.08
N CYS A 95 4.08 -0.53 -3.94
CA CYS A 95 5.16 -0.94 -3.05
C CYS A 95 4.88 -2.31 -2.43
N GLN A 96 5.95 -3.05 -2.12
CA GLN A 96 5.85 -4.30 -1.35
C GLN A 96 5.27 -4.07 0.06
N LEU A 97 5.40 -2.87 0.63
CA LEU A 97 4.77 -2.51 1.90
C LEU A 97 3.24 -2.68 1.85
N TYR A 98 2.59 -2.08 0.84
CA TYR A 98 1.16 -2.23 0.65
C TYR A 98 0.78 -3.68 0.40
N ARG A 99 1.59 -4.39 -0.40
CA ARG A 99 1.39 -5.82 -0.61
C ARG A 99 1.37 -6.59 0.72
N LYS A 100 2.37 -6.44 1.59
CA LYS A 100 2.42 -7.14 2.89
C LYS A 100 1.26 -6.75 3.81
N TYR A 101 1.03 -5.46 4.02
CA TYR A 101 0.02 -4.98 4.97
C TYR A 101 -1.40 -5.35 4.54
N PHE A 102 -1.76 -5.04 3.30
CA PHE A 102 -3.12 -5.28 2.80
C PHE A 102 -3.36 -6.74 2.45
N CYS A 103 -2.34 -7.52 2.06
CA CYS A 103 -2.52 -8.95 1.84
C CYS A 103 -2.90 -9.66 3.15
N ASP A 104 -2.31 -9.31 4.29
CA ASP A 104 -2.69 -9.89 5.59
C ASP A 104 -4.11 -9.45 6.00
N ARG A 105 -4.41 -8.15 5.91
CA ARG A 105 -5.67 -7.58 6.40
C ARG A 105 -6.87 -7.89 5.51
N LEU A 106 -6.73 -7.79 4.18
CA LEU A 106 -7.81 -8.08 3.23
C LEU A 106 -8.03 -9.58 3.02
N SER A 107 -7.10 -10.44 3.45
CA SER A 107 -7.31 -11.90 3.45
C SER A 107 -8.12 -12.39 4.65
N ARG A 108 -8.22 -11.58 5.71
CA ARG A 108 -8.98 -11.90 6.94
C ARG A 108 -10.46 -11.49 6.89
N GLU A 109 -10.88 -10.75 5.88
CA GLU A 109 -12.31 -10.50 5.61
C GLU A 109 -12.89 -11.70 4.84
N GLU A 110 -13.47 -12.64 5.59
CA GLU A 110 -14.39 -13.69 5.14
C GLU A 110 -15.83 -13.37 5.58
#